data_AF-A0A061SR03-F1
#
_entry.id   AF-A0A061SR03-F1
#
_cell.length_a   1.000
_cell.length_b   1.000
_cell.length_c   1.000
_cell.angle_alpha   90.00
_cell.angle_beta   90.00
_cell.angle_gamma   90.00
#
_symmetry.space_group_name_H-M   'P 1'
#
loop_
_entity.id
_entity.type
_entity.pdbx_description
1 polymer ?
#
loop_
_entity_poly.entity_id
_entity_poly.type
_entity_poly.pdbx_seq_one_letter_code
_entity_poly.pdbx_strand_id
1 'polypeptide(L)' 'MKYLTFRDLQEKLGGRGRTTIYRDVELGRLPKPTKIGSRLYWNEADVDAAIASLAG' A
#
# COMPACT_ATOMS: atom_id res chain seq x y z
N MET A 1 -2.23 14.43 -4.95
CA MET A 1 -1.44 13.47 -4.15
C MET A 1 -2.24 13.11 -2.92
N LYS A 2 -2.76 11.88 -2.87
CA LYS A 2 -3.58 11.40 -1.76
C LYS A 2 -2.78 10.39 -0.96
N TYR A 3 -2.80 10.52 0.36
CA TYR A 3 -2.15 9.58 1.25
C TYR A 3 -3.19 8.61 1.81
N LEU A 4 -3.02 7.34 1.48
CA LEU A 4 -3.84 6.25 1.97
C LEU A 4 -3.37 5.85 3.35
N THR A 5 -4.32 5.73 4.27
CA THR A 5 -4.07 5.06 5.53
C THR A 5 -4.00 3.55 5.30
N PHE A 6 -3.58 2.80 6.32
CA PHE A 6 -3.61 1.34 6.25
C PHE A 6 -5.00 0.81 5.86
N ARG A 7 -6.07 1.43 6.36
CA ARG A 7 -7.44 1.01 6.08
C ARG A 7 -7.83 1.25 4.63
N ASP A 8 -7.55 2.45 4.10
CA ASP A 8 -7.77 2.75 2.68
C ASP A 8 -7.01 1.79 1.76
N LEU A 9 -5.76 1.47 2.13
CA LEU A 9 -4.95 0.53 1.38
C LEU A 9 -5.58 -0.88 1.36
N GLN A 10 -6.11 -1.34 2.51
CA GLN A 10 -6.83 -2.61 2.57
C GLN A 10 -8.06 -2.59 1.66
N GLU A 11 -8.87 -1.53 1.70
CA GLU A 11 -10.07 -1.42 0.86
C GLU A 11 -9.71 -1.38 -0.64
N LYS A 12 -8.68 -0.63 -1.02
CA LYS A 12 -8.19 -0.55 -2.40
C LYS A 12 -7.65 -1.89 -2.92
N LEU A 13 -7.05 -2.70 -2.04
CA LEU A 13 -6.53 -4.03 -2.37
C LEU A 13 -7.60 -5.14 -2.29
N GLY A 14 -8.88 -4.80 -2.19
CA GLY A 14 -9.97 -5.79 -2.13
C GLY A 14 -10.11 -6.46 -0.76
N GLY A 15 -9.80 -5.74 0.31
CA GLY A 15 -9.90 -6.25 1.69
C GLY A 15 -8.72 -7.12 2.11
N ARG A 16 -7.55 -7.00 1.46
CA ARG A 16 -6.35 -7.77 1.87
C ARG A 16 -6.06 -7.58 3.36
N GLY A 17 -5.71 -8.69 4.01
CA GLY A 17 -5.31 -8.69 5.43
C GLY A 17 -4.01 -7.92 5.64
N ARG A 18 -3.83 -7.37 6.85
CA ARG A 18 -2.63 -6.59 7.20
C ARG A 18 -1.33 -7.37 6.96
N THR A 19 -1.31 -8.65 7.33
CA THR A 19 -0.16 -9.53 7.16
C THR A 19 0.23 -9.71 5.69
N THR A 20 -0.77 -9.79 4.80
CA THR A 20 -0.53 -9.89 3.35
C THR A 20 0.08 -8.60 2.82
N ILE A 21 -0.41 -7.44 3.26
CA ILE A 21 0.16 -6.14 2.89
C ILE A 21 1.63 -6.04 3.34
N TYR A 22 1.95 -6.41 4.58
CA TYR A 22 3.35 -6.41 5.03
C TYR A 22 4.21 -7.34 4.19
N ARG A 23 3.73 -8.55 3.89
CA ARG A 23 4.43 -9.48 2.99
C ARG A 23 4.61 -8.91 1.59
N ASP A 24 3.59 -8.31 1.00
CA ASP A 24 3.67 -7.69 -0.33
C ASP A 24 4.67 -6.52 -0.32
N VAL A 25 4.74 -5.74 0.76
CA VAL A 25 5.76 -4.69 0.95
C VAL A 25 7.16 -5.29 1.06
N GLU A 26 7.33 -6.39 1.81
CA GLU A 26 8.61 -7.12 1.92
C GLU A 26 9.04 -7.76 0.60
N LEU A 27 8.09 -8.26 -0.17
CA LEU A 27 8.28 -8.84 -1.51
C LEU A 27 8.49 -7.78 -2.59
N GLY A 28 8.40 -6.48 -2.26
CA GLY A 28 8.55 -5.37 -3.22
C GLY A 28 7.35 -5.19 -4.16
N ARG A 29 6.22 -5.83 -3.89
CA ARG A 29 4.96 -5.71 -4.66
C ARG A 29 4.13 -4.49 -4.27
N LEU A 30 4.40 -3.92 -3.11
CA LEU A 30 3.78 -2.69 -2.62
C LEU A 30 4.85 -1.72 -2.14
N PRO A 31 4.61 -0.40 -2.26
CA PRO A 31 5.53 0.58 -1.73
C PRO A 31 5.64 0.52 -0.22
N LYS A 32 6.81 0.91 0.27
CA LYS A 32 7.04 1.03 1.70
C LYS A 32 6.18 2.16 2.27
N PRO A 33 5.59 1.99 3.47
CA PRO A 33 4.86 3.06 4.12
C PRO A 33 5.76 4.26 4.36
N THR A 34 5.25 5.44 4.02
CA THR A 34 5.80 6.72 4.44
C THR A 34 5.31 7.01 5.86
N LYS A 35 6.24 7.10 6.80
CA LYS A 35 5.92 7.49 8.18
C LYS A 35 5.72 9.00 8.24
N ILE A 36 4.51 9.44 8.55
CA ILE A 36 4.18 10.86 8.75
C ILE A 36 3.71 11.01 10.20
N GLY A 37 4.59 11.55 11.04
CA GLY A 37 4.38 11.59 12.49
C GLY A 37 4.28 10.18 13.10
N SER A 38 3.18 9.92 13.82
CA SER A 38 2.92 8.64 14.50
C SER A 38 2.16 7.61 13.65
N ARG A 39 1.79 7.96 12.41
CA ARG A 39 1.00 7.09 11.53
C ARG A 39 1.75 6.76 10.25
N LEU A 40 1.40 5.61 9.67
CA LEU A 40 1.91 5.13 8.40
C LEU A 40 0.93 5.50 7.29
N TYR A 41 1.48 6.04 6.21
CA TYR A 41 0.74 6.48 5.04
C TYR A 41 1.36 5.92 3.78
N TRP A 42 0.53 5.66 2.77
CA TRP A 42 0.98 5.24 1.45
C TRP A 42 0.56 6.28 0.42
N ASN A 43 1.43 6.60 -0.52
CA ASN A 43 1.01 7.46 -1.62
C ASN A 43 0.14 6.64 -2.57
N GLU A 44 -1.10 7.12 -2.81
CA GLU A 44 -2.05 6.43 -3.68
C GLU A 44 -1.48 6.18 -5.08
N ALA A 45 -0.73 7.14 -5.63
CA ALA A 45 -0.14 7.02 -6.97
C ALA A 45 0.92 5.91 -7.04
N ASP A 46 1.70 5.75 -5.97
CA ASP A 46 2.74 4.73 -5.89
C ASP A 46 2.12 3.32 -5.72
N VAL A 47 1.06 3.23 -4.92
CA VAL A 47 0.26 2.01 -4.79
C VAL A 47 -0.38 1.63 -6.13
N ASP A 48 -0.91 2.60 -6.86
CA ASP A 48 -1.53 2.36 -8.18
C ASP A 48 -0.49 1.85 -9.19
N ALA A 49 0.70 2.48 -9.23
CA ALA A 49 1.81 2.04 -10.06
C ALA A 49 2.27 0.61 -9.70
N ALA A 50 2.34 0.28 -8.41
CA ALA A 50 2.70 -1.05 -7.94
C ALA A 50 1.65 -2.11 -8.31
N ILE A 51 0.35 -1.79 -8.19
CA ILE A 51 -0.75 -2.66 -8.61
C ILE A 51 -0.71 -2.87 -10.14
N ALA A 52 -0.52 -1.80 -10.91
CA ALA A 52 -0.41 -1.86 -12.36
C ALA A 52 0.78 -2.73 -12.79
N SER A 53 1.91 -2.64 -12.09
CA SER A 53 3.09 -3.48 -12.34
C SER A 53 2.89 -4.95 -11.99
N LEU A 54 1.94 -5.30 -11.11
CA LEU A 54 1.63 -6.68 -10.72
C LEU A 54 0.60 -7.34 -11.66
N ALA A 55 -0.16 -6.53 -12.41
CA ALA A 55 -1.19 -6.99 -13.33
C ALA A 55 -0.67 -7.26 -14.76
N GLY A 56 0.62 -7.02 -15.02
CA GLY A 56 1.32 -7.37 -16.26
C GLY A 56 2.24 -8.57 -16.07
#